data_AF-A0A1M6U6T7-F1
#
_entry.id   AF-A0A1M6U6T7-F1
#
_cell.length_a   1.000
_cell.length_b   1.000
_cell.length_c   1.000
_cell.angle_alpha   90.00
_cell.angle_beta   90.00
_cell.angle_gamma   90.00
#
_symmetry.space_group_name_H-M   'P 1'
#
loop_
_entity.id
_entity.type
_entity.pdbx_description
1 polymer ?
#
loop_
_entity_poly.entity_id
_entity_poly.type
_entity_poly.pdbx_seq_one_letter_code
_entity_poly.pdbx_strand_id
1 'polypeptide(L)' 'MGYPRFDTPEEEVKRWLNHIALICLSEDFQHLKRELESLYVQSNMDNVRITAFQDALYAFLAQEEDNGQTYRFHSC' A
#
# COMPACT_ATOMS: atom_id res chain seq x y z
N MET A 1 33.10 13.95 -4.12
CA MET A 1 32.58 12.56 -4.05
C MET A 1 31.54 12.52 -2.96
N GLY A 2 30.27 12.38 -3.32
CA GLY A 2 29.15 12.37 -2.37
C GLY A 2 29.21 11.09 -1.53
N TYR A 3 29.18 11.24 -0.22
CA TYR A 3 29.11 10.12 0.72
C TYR A 3 27.83 9.30 0.43
N PRO A 4 27.90 7.95 0.43
CA PRO A 4 26.70 7.14 0.37
C PRO A 4 25.88 7.46 1.62
N ARG A 5 24.77 8.17 1.44
CA ARG A 5 23.76 8.33 2.49
C ARG A 5 23.16 6.95 2.67
N PHE A 6 23.71 6.18 3.60
CA PHE A 6 22.99 5.06 4.17
C PHE A 6 21.78 5.69 4.86
N ASP A 7 20.63 5.64 4.20
CA ASP A 7 19.36 5.99 4.83
C ASP A 7 19.30 5.21 6.13
N THR A 8 19.25 5.92 7.25
CA THR A 8 19.12 5.26 8.54
C THR A 8 17.82 4.44 8.54
N PRO A 9 17.74 3.32 9.28
CA PRO A 9 16.49 2.54 9.35
C PRO A 9 15.29 3.40 9.78
N GLU A 10 15.52 4.51 10.49
CA GLU A 10 14.48 5.50 10.81
C GLU A 10 13.99 6.29 9.58
N GLU A 11 14.88 6.66 8.66
CA GLU A 11 14.51 7.35 7.41
C GLU A 11 13.75 6.42 6.46
N GLU A 12 14.13 5.15 6.39
CA GLU A 12 13.37 4.15 5.63
C GLU A 12 11.94 3.99 6.19
N VAL A 13 11.80 3.85 7.51
CA VAL A 13 10.49 3.80 8.16
C VAL A 13 9.67 5.06 7.89
N LYS A 14 10.28 6.26 7.94
CA LYS A 14 9.60 7.52 7.61
C LYS A 14 9.15 7.59 6.15
N ARG A 15 9.92 7.03 5.21
CA ARG A 15 9.53 6.93 3.79
C ARG A 15 8.35 5.99 3.63
N TRP A 16 8.41 4.80 4.22
CA TRP A 16 7.30 3.85 4.20
C TRP A 16 6.03 4.42 4.82
N LEU A 17 6.13 5.12 5.96
CA LEU A 17 4.99 5.76 6.61
C LEU A 17 4.38 6.88 5.75
N ASN A 18 5.20 7.73 5.12
CA ASN A 18 4.69 8.75 4.19
C ASN A 18 3.97 8.10 3.01
N HIS A 19 4.55 7.02 2.48
CA HIS A 19 3.97 6.32 1.34
C HIS A 19 2.61 5.71 1.68
N ILE A 20 2.53 4.99 2.81
CA ILE A 20 1.27 4.43 3.32
C ILE A 20 0.25 5.55 3.59
N ALA A 21 0.68 6.70 4.11
CA ALA A 21 -0.20 7.84 4.34
C ALA A 21 -0.77 8.38 3.02
N LEU A 22 0.05 8.49 1.97
CA LEU A 22 -0.41 8.90 0.64
C LEU A 22 -1.43 7.92 0.06
N ILE A 23 -1.16 6.61 0.17
CA ILE A 23 -2.12 5.57 -0.25
C ILE A 23 -3.45 5.73 0.50
N CYS A 24 -3.41 5.90 1.82
CA CYS A 24 -4.61 6.06 2.64
C CYS A 24 -5.43 7.33 2.30
N LEU A 25 -4.76 8.37 1.80
CA LEU A 25 -5.40 9.62 1.38
C LEU A 25 -5.98 9.55 -0.04
N SER A 26 -5.62 8.54 -0.83
CA SER A 26 -6.16 8.34 -2.18
C SER A 26 -7.65 7.97 -2.14
N GLU A 27 -8.44 8.57 -3.03
CA GLU A 27 -9.86 8.25 -3.18
C GLU A 27 -10.07 6.80 -3.61
N ASP A 28 -9.21 6.28 -4.48
CA ASP A 28 -9.29 4.89 -4.96
C ASP A 28 -9.13 3.89 -3.82
N PHE A 29 -8.20 4.16 -2.91
CA PHE A 29 -7.98 3.34 -1.73
C PHE A 29 -9.19 3.37 -0.78
N GLN A 30 -9.72 4.57 -0.52
CA GLN A 30 -10.88 4.71 0.35
C GLN A 30 -12.14 4.07 -0.25
N HIS A 31 -12.30 4.12 -1.58
CA HIS A 31 -13.38 3.44 -2.28
C HIS A 31 -13.25 1.93 -2.14
N LEU A 32 -12.08 1.36 -2.49
CA LEU A 32 -11.82 -0.08 -2.38
C LEU A 32 -12.04 -0.58 -0.96
N LYS A 33 -11.53 0.15 0.03
CA LYS A 33 -11.73 -0.17 1.45
C LYS A 33 -13.23 -0.24 1.80
N ARG A 34 -14.03 0.76 1.41
CA ARG A 34 -15.47 0.76 1.71
C ARG A 34 -16.21 -0.39 1.05
N GLU A 35 -15.84 -0.75 -0.18
CA GLU A 35 -16.43 -1.90 -0.87
C GLU A 35 -16.08 -3.21 -0.15
N LEU A 36 -14.82 -3.40 0.23
CA LEU A 36 -14.38 -4.56 1.02
C LEU A 36 -15.07 -4.60 2.39
N GLU A 37 -15.22 -3.46 3.08
CA GLU A 37 -15.96 -3.36 4.33
C GLU A 37 -17.42 -3.82 4.14
N SER A 38 -18.09 -3.37 3.09
CA SER A 38 -19.46 -3.77 2.77
C SER A 38 -19.58 -5.28 2.50
N LEU A 39 -18.63 -5.85 1.75
CA LEU A 39 -18.59 -7.28 1.44
C LEU A 39 -18.34 -8.14 2.68
N TYR A 40 -17.42 -7.72 3.54
CA TYR A 40 -17.08 -8.45 4.77
C TYR A 40 -18.16 -8.34 5.84
N VAL A 41 -18.89 -7.21 5.90
CA VAL A 41 -20.10 -7.09 6.74
C VAL A 41 -21.16 -8.09 6.28
N GLN A 42 -21.42 -8.17 4.97
CA GLN A 42 -22.39 -9.12 4.41
C GLN A 42 -21.98 -10.59 4.64
N SER A 43 -20.68 -10.84 4.70
CA SER A 43 -20.11 -12.18 4.91
C SER A 43 -19.97 -12.56 6.40
N ASN A 44 -20.46 -11.72 7.32
CA ASN A 44 -20.41 -11.93 8.78
C ASN A 44 -18.99 -12.24 9.31
N MET A 45 -17.98 -11.57 8.75
CA MET A 45 -16.59 -11.70 9.21
C MET A 45 -16.35 -10.85 10.46
N ASP A 46 -15.52 -11.35 11.38
CA ASP A 46 -15.02 -10.55 12.51
C ASP A 46 -13.98 -9.52 12.04
N ASN A 47 -13.86 -8.42 12.78
CA ASN A 47 -12.87 -7.36 12.51
C ASN A 47 -12.91 -6.76 11.09
N VAL A 48 -14.09 -6.74 10.45
CA VAL A 48 -14.32 -6.26 9.08
C VAL A 48 -13.46 -5.06 8.67
N ARG A 49 -13.44 -4.00 9.48
CA ARG A 49 -12.73 -2.75 9.15
C ARG A 49 -11.22 -2.91 9.06
N ILE A 50 -10.65 -3.76 9.91
CA ILE A 50 -9.20 -4.02 9.95
C ILE A 50 -8.83 -4.92 8.76
N THR A 51 -9.61 -5.97 8.52
CA THR A 51 -9.40 -6.90 7.41
C THR A 51 -9.51 -6.19 6.06
N ALA A 52 -10.58 -5.42 5.85
CA ALA A 52 -10.75 -4.62 4.63
C ALA A 52 -9.63 -3.60 4.41
N PHE A 53 -9.13 -2.99 5.49
CA PHE A 53 -8.00 -2.07 5.41
C PHE A 53 -6.70 -2.79 5.04
N GLN A 54 -6.40 -3.92 5.66
CA GLN A 54 -5.22 -4.73 5.31
C GLN A 54 -5.27 -5.19 3.87
N ASP A 55 -6.39 -5.76 3.43
CA ASP A 55 -6.53 -6.28 2.07
C ASP A 55 -6.44 -5.17 1.02
N ALA A 56 -7.08 -4.03 1.26
CA ALA A 56 -6.92 -2.86 0.40
C ALA A 56 -5.45 -2.41 0.36
N LEU A 57 -4.77 -2.32 1.50
CA LEU A 57 -3.39 -1.84 1.55
C LEU A 57 -2.43 -2.79 0.83
N TYR A 58 -2.59 -4.11 1.04
CA TYR A 58 -1.79 -5.11 0.34
C TYR A 58 -2.05 -5.10 -1.16
N ALA A 59 -3.29 -4.90 -1.61
CA ALA A 59 -3.60 -4.80 -3.03
C ALA A 59 -2.88 -3.61 -3.70
N PHE A 60 -2.87 -2.45 -3.05
CA PHE A 60 -2.19 -1.25 -3.55
C PHE A 60 -0.66 -1.39 -3.52
N LEU A 61 -0.09 -1.95 -2.44
CA LEU A 61 1.35 -2.21 -2.34
C LEU A 61 1.81 -3.21 -3.40
N ALA A 62 1.07 -4.31 -3.58
CA ALA A 62 1.39 -5.32 -4.60
C ALA A 62 1.29 -4.75 -6.02
N GLN A 63 0.34 -3.87 -6.29
CA GLN A 63 0.21 -3.19 -7.58
C GLN A 63 1.38 -2.23 -7.85
N GLU A 64 1.89 -1.54 -6.84
CA GLU A 64 3.09 -0.70 -6.99
C GLU A 64 4.37 -1.52 -7.19
N GLU A 65 4.51 -2.65 -6.50
CA GLU A 65 5.63 -3.58 -6.72
C GLU A 65 5.62 -4.16 -8.15
N ASP A 66 4.45 -4.53 -8.67
CA ASP A 66 4.29 -5.03 -10.04
C ASP A 66 4.58 -3.95 -11.10
N ASN A 67 4.08 -2.72 -10.89
CA ASN A 67 4.42 -1.59 -11.74
C ASN A 67 5.92 -1.23 -11.67
N GLY A 68 6.57 -1.36 -10.51
CA GLY A 68 8.02 -1.19 -10.40
C GLY A 68 8.81 -2.24 -11.20
N GLN A 69 8.27 -3.45 -11.37
CA GLN A 69 8.86 -4.49 -12.20
C GLN A 69 8.58 -4.31 -13.69
N THR A 70 7.45 -3.72 -14.10
CA THR A 70 7.13 -3.47 -15.51
C THR A 70 8.16 -2.55 -16.19
N TYR A 71 8.74 -1.59 -15.46
CA TYR A 71 9.83 -0.74 -15.97
C TYR A 71 11.19 -1.44 -16.06
N ARG A 72 11.37 -2.60 -15.40
CA ARG A 72 12.59 -3.42 -15.50
C ARG A 72 12.57 -4.41 -16.66
N PHE A 73 11.39 -4.79 -17.15
CA PHE A 73 11.25 -5.76 -18.25
C PHE A 73 11.17 -5.12 -19.64
N HIS A 74 11.05 -3.80 -19.75
CA HIS A 74 11.00 -3.08 -21.03
C HIS A 74 12.38 -2.53 -21.48
N SER A 75 13.48 -3.12 -21.02
CA SER A 75 14.86 -2.78 -21.42
C SER A 75 15.58 -3.89 -22.18
N CYS A 76 14.85 -4.83 -22.78
CA CYS A 76 15.40 -5.87 -23.65
C CYS A 76 15.03 -5.62 -25.11
#